data_AF-A0A969BXT9-F1
#
_entry.id   AF-A0A969BXT9-F1
#
_cell.length_a   1.000
_cell.length_b   1.000
_cell.length_c   1.000
_cell.angle_alpha   90.00
_cell.angle_beta   90.00
_cell.angle_gamma   90.00
#
_symmetry.space_group_name_H-M   'P 1'
#
loop_
_entity.id
_entity.type
_entity.pdbx_description
1 polymer ?
#
loop_
_entity_poly.entity_id
_entity_poly.type
_entity_poly.pdbx_seq_one_letter_code
_entity_poly.pdbx_strand_id
1 'polypeptide(L)'
;MNHSGMNHGKKININTAILSELDKFEAQLGVPALSNKIQASRPYGKPEELVSKKVITQEQFDQIKEAVTIEEIVLTGEAKDLDYMVKLGLMKGHMMVAKELLDLGKPDQAEPHIGHPVEEIYADVEEQLNERKVKEFKSALISLQDLVKAGAKDKAKVEADFKTSVTAIDGAIAVLPETQRSEPKFVMQVLNGLLDTANSEYDAAIADGKVKEAIEYQDSRGFVTYAVELYNKVFAKLKPEVRSKITADLKDLSTAWPDALPPAVPVKTPEAVTKLIKGIEAAGNAV
;
A
#
# COMPACT_ATOMS: atom_id res chain seq x y z
N MET A 1 -4.04 31.09 24.71
CA MET A 1 -4.86 31.12 23.48
C MET A 1 -4.77 29.76 22.84
N ASN A 2 -5.94 29.18 22.53
CA ASN A 2 -6.13 27.79 22.13
C ASN A 2 -5.43 27.51 20.80
N HIS A 3 -4.40 26.66 20.77
CA HIS A 3 -3.95 26.00 19.55
C HIS A 3 -4.64 24.64 19.46
N SER A 4 -5.89 24.66 19.00
CA SER A 4 -6.53 23.47 18.44
C SER A 4 -5.91 23.23 17.07
N GLY A 5 -4.80 22.48 17.04
CA GLY A 5 -4.29 21.90 15.81
C GLY A 5 -5.29 20.85 15.33
N MET A 6 -6.22 21.27 14.49
CA MET A 6 -7.03 20.35 13.71
C MET A 6 -6.07 19.53 12.86
N ASN A 7 -6.03 18.23 13.14
CA ASN A 7 -5.36 17.23 12.33
C ASN A 7 -6.08 17.18 10.98
N HIS A 8 -5.72 18.05 10.04
CA HIS A 8 -6.23 17.99 8.68
C HIS A 8 -5.64 16.72 8.05
N GLY A 9 -6.46 15.67 7.94
CA GLY A 9 -6.12 14.51 7.13
C GLY A 9 -5.71 14.97 5.73
N LYS A 10 -4.65 14.37 5.18
CA LYS A 10 -4.15 14.66 3.83
C LYS A 10 -5.32 14.44 2.84
N LYS A 11 -5.72 15.47 2.10
CA LYS A 11 -6.74 15.34 1.05
C LYS A 11 -6.21 14.41 -0.05
N ILE A 12 -7.08 13.57 -0.59
CA ILE A 12 -6.78 12.62 -1.67
C ILE A 12 -7.14 13.27 -3.00
N ASN A 13 -6.17 13.33 -3.91
CA ASN A 13 -6.41 13.85 -5.25
C ASN A 13 -7.03 12.76 -6.13
N ILE A 14 -8.30 12.92 -6.49
CA ILE A 14 -9.05 11.90 -7.25
C ILE A 14 -8.55 11.70 -8.69
N ASN A 15 -7.69 12.58 -9.20
CA ASN A 15 -7.04 12.44 -10.51
C ASN A 15 -5.74 11.64 -10.46
N THR A 16 -5.04 11.62 -9.32
CA THR A 16 -3.65 11.14 -9.25
C THR A 16 -3.38 10.17 -8.10
N ALA A 17 -4.37 9.84 -7.27
CA ALA A 17 -4.21 8.87 -6.19
C ALA A 17 -4.14 7.43 -6.74
N ILE A 18 -3.39 6.56 -6.08
CA ILE A 18 -3.43 5.10 -6.32
C ILE A 18 -4.75 4.50 -5.81
N LEU A 19 -5.12 3.28 -6.25
CA LEU A 19 -6.36 2.62 -5.82
C LEU A 19 -6.43 2.50 -4.29
N SER A 20 -5.35 2.07 -3.64
CA SER A 20 -5.33 1.93 -2.17
C SER A 20 -5.51 3.24 -1.39
N GLU A 21 -5.20 4.40 -1.98
CA GLU A 21 -5.56 5.70 -1.42
C GLU A 21 -7.05 5.99 -1.61
N LEU A 22 -7.60 5.62 -2.77
CA LEU A 22 -9.04 5.76 -3.09
C LEU A 22 -9.92 4.76 -2.33
N ASP A 23 -9.40 3.59 -1.95
CA ASP A 23 -10.11 2.57 -1.17
C ASP A 23 -10.52 3.09 0.22
N LYS A 24 -9.85 4.14 0.71
CA LYS A 24 -10.30 4.88 1.90
C LYS A 24 -11.69 5.47 1.72
N PHE A 25 -12.03 5.93 0.52
CA PHE A 25 -13.39 6.39 0.20
C PHE A 25 -14.36 5.22 0.05
N GLU A 26 -13.91 4.09 -0.50
CA GLU A 26 -14.71 2.86 -0.59
C GLU A 26 -15.12 2.39 0.80
N ALA A 27 -14.15 2.21 1.71
CA ALA A 27 -14.37 1.80 3.08
C ALA A 27 -15.26 2.79 3.85
N GLN A 28 -15.01 4.10 3.70
CA GLN A 28 -15.81 5.12 4.37
C GLN A 28 -17.26 5.16 3.88
N LEU A 29 -17.51 4.93 2.58
CA LEU A 29 -18.83 5.05 1.98
C LEU A 29 -19.58 3.72 1.85
N GLY A 30 -18.90 2.59 2.05
CA GLY A 30 -19.44 1.26 1.80
C GLY A 30 -19.85 1.05 0.34
N VAL A 31 -19.10 1.60 -0.62
CA VAL A 31 -19.42 1.51 -2.06
C VAL A 31 -18.45 0.55 -2.75
N PRO A 32 -18.89 -0.66 -3.15
CA PRO A 32 -18.00 -1.63 -3.76
C PRO A 32 -17.34 -1.14 -5.05
N ALA A 33 -16.04 -1.42 -5.18
CA ALA A 33 -15.17 -1.05 -6.30
C ALA A 33 -15.23 0.45 -6.63
N LEU A 34 -15.37 1.31 -5.62
CA LEU A 34 -15.39 2.75 -5.78
C LEU A 34 -14.05 3.28 -6.26
N SER A 35 -12.92 2.77 -5.76
CA SER A 35 -11.58 3.17 -6.21
C SER A 35 -11.42 3.00 -7.73
N ASN A 36 -11.77 1.82 -8.23
CA ASN A 36 -11.81 1.47 -9.65
C ASN A 36 -12.73 2.40 -10.45
N LYS A 37 -13.94 2.69 -9.95
CA LYS A 37 -14.88 3.62 -10.61
C LYS A 37 -14.33 5.04 -10.66
N ILE A 38 -13.66 5.48 -9.59
CA ILE A 38 -13.04 6.80 -9.53
C ILE A 38 -11.95 6.89 -10.59
N GLN A 39 -11.05 5.90 -10.63
CA GLN A 39 -9.92 5.84 -11.57
C GLN A 39 -10.41 5.80 -13.04
N ALA A 40 -11.39 4.95 -13.34
CA ALA A 40 -11.95 4.81 -14.69
C ALA A 40 -12.65 6.06 -15.21
N SER A 41 -13.09 6.95 -14.31
CA SER A 41 -13.83 8.17 -14.67
C SER A 41 -12.96 9.44 -14.70
N ARG A 42 -11.64 9.30 -14.55
CA ARG A 42 -10.66 10.39 -14.70
C ARG A 42 -10.63 10.93 -16.15
N PRO A 43 -10.26 12.21 -16.36
CA PRO A 43 -9.95 13.23 -15.36
C PRO A 43 -11.19 13.98 -14.87
N TYR A 44 -11.15 14.45 -13.62
CA TYR A 44 -12.15 15.31 -12.98
C TYR A 44 -11.72 16.78 -13.04
N GLY A 45 -12.62 17.65 -13.50
CA GLY A 45 -12.41 19.11 -13.51
C GLY A 45 -12.68 19.79 -12.17
N LYS A 46 -13.37 19.12 -11.25
CA LYS A 46 -13.65 19.54 -9.86
C LYS A 46 -14.18 18.36 -9.03
N PRO A 47 -14.09 18.37 -7.69
CA PRO A 47 -14.57 17.28 -6.83
C PRO A 47 -16.03 16.87 -7.06
N GLU A 48 -16.93 17.83 -7.35
CA GLU A 48 -18.36 17.58 -7.55
C GLU A 48 -18.65 16.73 -8.79
N GLU A 49 -17.68 16.57 -9.70
CA GLU A 49 -17.83 15.69 -10.84
C GLU A 49 -17.93 14.21 -10.44
N LEU A 50 -17.52 13.82 -9.23
CA LEU A 50 -17.83 12.51 -8.67
C LEU A 50 -19.35 12.24 -8.67
N VAL A 51 -20.15 13.26 -8.40
CA VAL A 51 -21.61 13.18 -8.43
C VAL A 51 -22.13 13.29 -9.86
N SER A 52 -21.67 14.28 -10.63
CA SER A 52 -22.20 14.51 -11.98
C SER A 52 -21.86 13.39 -12.98
N LYS A 53 -20.74 12.68 -12.76
CA LYS A 53 -20.36 11.47 -13.51
C LYS A 53 -20.97 10.19 -12.94
N LYS A 54 -21.79 10.30 -11.89
CA LYS A 54 -22.49 9.18 -11.22
C LYS A 54 -21.53 8.13 -10.64
N VAL A 55 -20.36 8.57 -10.17
CA VAL A 55 -19.41 7.71 -9.45
C VAL A 55 -19.93 7.42 -8.04
N ILE A 56 -20.48 8.45 -7.38
CA ILE A 56 -21.16 8.38 -6.07
C ILE A 56 -22.42 9.26 -6.06
N THR A 57 -23.27 9.09 -5.05
CA THR A 57 -24.43 9.97 -4.81
C THR A 57 -24.00 11.30 -4.17
N GLN A 58 -24.90 12.29 -4.19
CA GLN A 58 -24.67 13.56 -3.49
C GLN A 58 -24.46 13.36 -1.97
N GLU A 59 -25.26 12.48 -1.36
CA GLU A 59 -25.16 12.14 0.06
C GLU A 59 -23.81 11.50 0.41
N GLN A 60 -23.30 10.63 -0.46
CA GLN A 60 -21.97 10.03 -0.31
C GLN A 60 -20.86 11.07 -0.51
N PHE A 61 -20.98 11.94 -1.51
CA PHE A 61 -20.01 13.02 -1.71
C PHE A 61 -19.95 13.96 -0.50
N ASP A 62 -21.09 14.30 0.09
CA ASP A 62 -21.14 15.15 1.28
C ASP A 62 -20.38 14.57 2.49
N GLN A 63 -20.20 13.24 2.56
CA GLN A 63 -19.42 12.58 3.60
C GLN A 63 -17.90 12.67 3.37
N ILE A 64 -17.44 12.75 2.12
CA ILE A 64 -16.01 12.74 1.76
C ILE A 64 -15.48 14.07 1.22
N LYS A 65 -16.34 15.05 0.94
CA LYS A 65 -15.96 16.31 0.25
C LYS A 65 -14.80 17.07 0.88
N GLU A 66 -14.63 17.00 2.20
CA GLU A 66 -13.52 17.65 2.90
C GLU A 66 -12.17 16.92 2.70
N ALA A 67 -12.22 15.64 2.34
CA ALA A 67 -11.07 14.78 2.07
C ALA A 67 -10.74 14.65 0.58
N VAL A 68 -11.62 15.10 -0.33
CA VAL A 68 -11.39 15.07 -1.79
C VAL A 68 -10.72 16.36 -2.25
N THR A 69 -9.77 16.25 -3.18
CA THR A 69 -9.25 17.40 -3.94
C THR A 69 -9.00 17.02 -5.40
N ILE A 70 -8.82 18.03 -6.25
CA ILE A 70 -8.21 17.89 -7.58
C ILE A 70 -6.89 18.66 -7.69
N GLU A 71 -6.52 19.39 -6.64
CA GLU A 71 -5.31 20.20 -6.60
C GLU A 71 -4.08 19.29 -6.45
N GLU A 72 -3.08 19.50 -7.30
CA GLU A 72 -1.79 18.85 -7.14
C GLU A 72 -1.07 19.42 -5.91
N ILE A 73 -0.86 18.57 -4.91
CA ILE A 73 -0.02 18.90 -3.77
C ILE A 73 1.42 18.58 -4.17
N VAL A 74 2.20 19.61 -4.51
CA VAL A 74 3.63 19.43 -4.79
C VAL A 74 4.36 19.14 -3.48
N LEU A 75 4.73 17.87 -3.28
CA LEU A 75 5.52 17.44 -2.12
C LEU A 75 6.98 17.90 -2.27
N THR A 76 7.58 18.31 -1.16
CA THR A 76 9.00 18.72 -1.10
C THR A 76 9.68 18.13 0.14
N GLY A 77 11.02 18.03 0.12
CA GLY A 77 11.83 17.53 1.23
C GLY A 77 11.42 16.12 1.71
N GLU A 78 11.46 15.92 3.03
CA GLU A 78 11.16 14.63 3.68
C GLU A 78 9.76 14.08 3.33
N ALA A 79 8.76 14.95 3.12
CA ALA A 79 7.42 14.51 2.74
C ALA A 79 7.38 13.88 1.34
N LYS A 80 8.20 14.39 0.40
CA LYS A 80 8.36 13.82 -0.93
C LYS A 80 9.05 12.46 -0.86
N ASP A 81 10.11 12.36 -0.05
CA ASP A 81 10.84 11.12 0.16
C ASP A 81 10.00 10.05 0.87
N LEU A 82 9.14 10.46 1.80
CA LEU A 82 8.19 9.58 2.46
C LEU A 82 7.17 9.00 1.46
N ASP A 83 6.56 9.84 0.62
CA ASP A 83 5.63 9.42 -0.43
C ASP A 83 6.30 8.42 -1.40
N TYR A 84 7.51 8.76 -1.86
CA TYR A 84 8.34 7.89 -2.68
C TYR A 84 8.60 6.53 -2.03
N MET A 85 8.99 6.52 -0.75
CA MET A 85 9.30 5.27 -0.03
C MET A 85 8.09 4.43 0.28
N VAL A 86 6.93 5.03 0.59
CA VAL A 86 5.69 4.29 0.78
C VAL A 86 5.30 3.61 -0.53
N LYS A 87 5.30 4.32 -1.66
CA LYS A 87 4.98 3.74 -2.98
C LYS A 87 5.92 2.59 -3.35
N LEU A 88 7.24 2.77 -3.21
CA LEU A 88 8.18 1.68 -3.46
C LEU A 88 8.05 0.53 -2.45
N GLY A 89 7.66 0.83 -1.21
CA GLY A 89 7.38 -0.18 -0.19
C GLY A 89 6.12 -1.00 -0.50
N LEU A 90 5.08 -0.38 -1.07
CA LEU A 90 3.91 -1.09 -1.59
C LEU A 90 4.31 -2.02 -2.74
N MET A 91 5.11 -1.53 -3.70
CA MET A 91 5.68 -2.41 -4.74
C MET A 91 6.43 -3.60 -4.13
N LYS A 92 7.26 -3.39 -3.09
CA LYS A 92 7.94 -4.50 -2.40
C LYS A 92 6.96 -5.48 -1.77
N GLY A 93 5.94 -5.01 -1.08
CA GLY A 93 4.94 -5.88 -0.45
C GLY A 93 4.19 -6.74 -1.45
N HIS A 94 3.73 -6.16 -2.57
CA HIS A 94 3.13 -6.91 -3.67
C HIS A 94 4.06 -8.00 -4.22
N MET A 95 5.33 -7.66 -4.47
CA MET A 95 6.31 -8.62 -4.96
C MET A 95 6.53 -9.76 -3.96
N MET A 96 6.53 -9.47 -2.66
CA MET A 96 6.67 -10.51 -1.62
C MET A 96 5.53 -11.53 -1.67
N VAL A 97 4.26 -11.09 -1.73
CA VAL A 97 3.13 -12.02 -1.82
C VAL A 97 3.06 -12.73 -3.18
N ALA A 98 3.42 -12.05 -4.28
CA ALA A 98 3.55 -12.68 -5.59
C ALA A 98 4.57 -13.83 -5.56
N LYS A 99 5.70 -13.66 -4.86
CA LYS A 99 6.71 -14.72 -4.72
C LYS A 99 6.15 -15.93 -3.96
N GLU A 100 5.46 -15.70 -2.85
CA GLU A 100 4.83 -16.78 -2.08
C GLU A 100 3.85 -17.57 -2.96
N LEU A 101 3.01 -16.88 -3.73
CA LEU A 101 2.03 -17.51 -4.62
C LEU A 101 2.68 -18.26 -5.79
N LEU A 102 3.75 -17.72 -6.38
CA LEU A 102 4.54 -18.43 -7.40
C LEU A 102 5.19 -19.70 -6.83
N ASP A 103 5.71 -19.66 -5.61
CA ASP A 103 6.30 -20.81 -4.92
C ASP A 103 5.25 -21.89 -4.60
N LEU A 104 4.01 -21.48 -4.35
CA LEU A 104 2.84 -22.36 -4.22
C LEU A 104 2.30 -22.88 -5.57
N GLY A 105 2.89 -22.48 -6.70
CA GLY A 105 2.44 -22.86 -8.03
C GLY A 105 1.09 -22.23 -8.41
N LYS A 106 0.82 -21.02 -7.94
CA LYS A 106 -0.41 -20.23 -8.19
C LYS A 106 -0.12 -18.98 -9.05
N PRO A 107 0.35 -19.13 -10.30
CA PRO A 107 0.66 -17.98 -11.15
C PRO A 107 -0.55 -17.08 -11.39
N ASP A 108 -1.74 -17.66 -11.54
CA ASP A 108 -2.99 -16.89 -11.75
C ASP A 108 -3.33 -15.96 -10.56
N GLN A 109 -2.92 -16.33 -9.33
CA GLN A 109 -3.09 -15.46 -8.16
C GLN A 109 -1.90 -14.52 -7.97
N ALA A 110 -0.70 -14.88 -8.43
CA ALA A 110 0.47 -14.02 -8.36
C ALA A 110 0.40 -12.85 -9.36
N GLU A 111 -0.26 -13.03 -10.51
CA GLU A 111 -0.29 -12.04 -11.60
C GLU A 111 -0.87 -10.68 -11.19
N PRO A 112 -2.02 -10.59 -10.49
CA PRO A 112 -2.56 -9.30 -10.06
C PRO A 112 -1.58 -8.49 -9.21
N HIS A 113 -0.86 -9.16 -8.29
CA HIS A 113 0.13 -8.51 -7.45
C HIS A 113 1.37 -8.05 -8.22
N ILE A 114 1.70 -8.67 -9.36
CA ILE A 114 2.75 -8.14 -10.24
C ILE A 114 2.18 -6.99 -11.09
N GLY A 115 0.90 -7.05 -11.43
CA GLY A 115 0.15 -6.03 -12.15
C GLY A 115 0.02 -4.71 -11.39
N HIS A 116 -0.35 -4.71 -10.11
CA HIS A 116 -0.54 -3.47 -9.33
C HIS A 116 0.70 -2.54 -9.35
N PRO A 117 1.95 -3.03 -9.13
CA PRO A 117 3.16 -2.23 -9.36
C PRO A 117 3.28 -1.65 -10.77
N VAL A 118 2.91 -2.40 -11.82
CA VAL A 118 3.05 -1.99 -13.23
C VAL A 118 2.03 -0.94 -13.62
N GLU A 119 0.77 -1.21 -13.29
CA GLU A 119 -0.41 -0.53 -13.84
C GLU A 119 -0.76 0.73 -13.05
N GLU A 120 -0.44 0.73 -11.74
CA GLU A 120 -0.81 1.82 -10.84
C GLU A 120 0.41 2.51 -10.27
N ILE A 121 1.19 1.80 -9.46
CA ILE A 121 2.18 2.45 -8.59
C ILE A 121 3.34 3.04 -9.42
N TYR A 122 3.75 2.38 -10.52
CA TYR A 122 4.84 2.88 -11.35
C TYR A 122 4.50 4.24 -11.96
N ALA A 123 3.28 4.40 -12.49
CA ALA A 123 2.85 5.67 -13.05
C ALA A 123 2.91 6.80 -12.01
N ASP A 124 2.52 6.50 -10.77
CA ASP A 124 2.46 7.48 -9.67
C ASP A 124 3.81 7.83 -9.03
N VAL A 125 4.86 7.07 -9.35
CA VAL A 125 6.24 7.33 -8.88
C VAL A 125 7.19 7.68 -10.03
N GLU A 126 6.77 7.58 -11.29
CA GLU A 126 7.62 7.77 -12.47
C GLU A 126 8.31 9.14 -12.52
N GLU A 127 7.58 10.22 -12.21
CA GLU A 127 8.18 11.55 -12.13
C GLU A 127 9.30 11.59 -11.06
N GLN A 128 9.03 11.04 -9.88
CA GLN A 128 9.98 11.03 -8.77
C GLN A 128 11.21 10.15 -9.08
N LEU A 129 11.04 9.05 -9.82
CA LEU A 129 12.12 8.21 -10.33
C LEU A 129 13.01 9.00 -11.30
N ASN A 130 12.40 9.70 -12.26
CA ASN A 130 13.11 10.50 -13.27
C ASN A 130 13.90 11.65 -12.64
N GLU A 131 13.30 12.40 -11.72
CA GLU A 131 13.98 13.46 -10.96
C GLU A 131 15.20 12.93 -10.18
N ARG A 132 15.07 11.73 -9.61
CA ARG A 132 16.12 11.03 -8.85
C ARG A 132 17.12 10.30 -9.75
N LYS A 133 16.95 10.35 -11.07
CA LYS A 133 17.79 9.69 -12.08
C LYS A 133 17.88 8.17 -11.87
N VAL A 134 16.80 7.57 -11.37
CA VAL A 134 16.66 6.12 -11.29
C VAL A 134 16.49 5.59 -12.71
N LYS A 135 17.20 4.53 -13.06
CA LYS A 135 17.02 3.85 -14.34
C LYS A 135 15.59 3.30 -14.44
N GLU A 136 14.97 3.38 -15.61
CA GLU A 136 13.63 2.84 -15.79
C GLU A 136 13.60 1.34 -15.50
N PHE A 137 12.53 0.88 -14.87
CA PHE A 137 12.33 -0.54 -14.58
C PHE A 137 10.91 -1.05 -14.87
N LYS A 138 10.04 -0.21 -15.44
CA LYS A 138 8.70 -0.63 -15.87
C LYS A 138 8.74 -1.79 -16.85
N SER A 139 9.70 -1.79 -17.76
CA SER A 139 9.88 -2.85 -18.76
C SER A 139 10.21 -4.21 -18.13
N ALA A 140 10.98 -4.23 -17.03
CA ALA A 140 11.26 -5.45 -16.29
C ALA A 140 10.00 -5.99 -15.60
N LEU A 141 9.19 -5.10 -15.00
CA LEU A 141 7.93 -5.47 -14.38
C LEU A 141 6.91 -6.00 -15.40
N ILE A 142 6.77 -5.33 -16.56
CA ILE A 142 5.90 -5.79 -17.67
C ILE A 142 6.34 -7.17 -18.17
N SER A 143 7.64 -7.36 -18.40
CA SER A 143 8.19 -8.67 -18.84
C SER A 143 7.84 -9.78 -17.85
N LEU A 144 7.95 -9.51 -16.55
CA LEU A 144 7.56 -10.47 -15.52
C LEU A 144 6.05 -10.73 -15.53
N GLN A 145 5.22 -9.68 -15.57
CA GLN A 145 3.77 -9.80 -15.62
C GLN A 145 3.34 -10.67 -16.80
N ASP A 146 3.84 -10.40 -18.01
CA ASP A 146 3.52 -11.13 -19.22
C ASP A 146 3.87 -12.63 -19.10
N LEU A 147 5.01 -12.96 -18.49
CA LEU A 147 5.42 -14.35 -18.27
C LEU A 147 4.49 -15.08 -17.30
N VAL A 148 4.11 -14.43 -16.20
CA VAL A 148 3.22 -15.02 -15.19
C VAL A 148 1.81 -15.16 -15.76
N LYS A 149 1.32 -14.14 -16.48
CA LYS A 149 0.05 -14.16 -17.21
C LYS A 149 -0.02 -15.24 -18.29
N ALA A 150 1.11 -15.56 -18.92
CA ALA A 150 1.23 -16.69 -19.86
C ALA A 150 1.30 -18.07 -19.17
N GLY A 151 1.08 -18.12 -17.85
CA GLY A 151 1.03 -19.33 -17.03
C GLY A 151 2.37 -19.74 -16.41
N ALA A 152 3.36 -18.84 -16.37
CA ALA A 152 4.66 -19.07 -15.73
C ALA A 152 5.38 -20.37 -16.17
N LYS A 153 5.28 -20.72 -17.47
CA LYS A 153 5.75 -22.01 -18.01
C LYS A 153 7.25 -22.22 -17.92
N ASP A 154 8.02 -21.15 -18.08
CA ASP A 154 9.47 -21.16 -17.92
C ASP A 154 9.84 -20.63 -16.53
N LYS A 155 9.99 -21.56 -15.58
CA LYS A 155 10.29 -21.23 -14.18
C LYS A 155 11.61 -20.48 -14.02
N ALA A 156 12.64 -20.85 -14.77
CA ALA A 156 13.95 -20.23 -14.67
C ALA A 156 13.90 -18.78 -15.17
N LYS A 157 13.17 -18.53 -16.26
CA LYS A 157 12.95 -17.18 -16.75
C LYS A 157 12.07 -16.35 -15.80
N VAL A 158 11.01 -16.92 -15.25
CA VAL A 158 10.17 -16.23 -14.25
C VAL A 158 11.01 -15.83 -13.03
N GLU A 159 11.83 -16.73 -12.49
CA GLU A 159 12.71 -16.42 -11.36
C GLU A 159 13.73 -15.32 -11.69
N ALA A 160 14.31 -15.36 -12.89
CA ALA A 160 15.25 -14.34 -13.35
C ALA A 160 14.60 -12.95 -13.51
N ASP A 161 13.43 -12.87 -14.15
CA ASP A 161 12.69 -11.64 -14.35
C ASP A 161 12.13 -11.10 -13.02
N PHE A 162 11.71 -11.99 -12.12
CA PHE A 162 11.30 -11.65 -10.76
C PHE A 162 12.45 -11.01 -9.98
N LYS A 163 13.63 -11.66 -9.97
CA LYS A 163 14.82 -11.12 -9.34
C LYS A 163 15.24 -9.77 -9.92
N THR A 164 15.17 -9.64 -11.24
CA THR A 164 15.47 -8.39 -11.95
C THR A 164 14.56 -7.26 -11.47
N SER A 165 13.25 -7.53 -11.42
CA SER A 165 12.24 -6.57 -10.99
C SER A 165 12.43 -6.13 -9.54
N VAL A 166 12.62 -7.10 -8.62
CA VAL A 166 12.87 -6.79 -7.20
C VAL A 166 14.17 -6.01 -7.01
N THR A 167 15.24 -6.38 -7.73
CA THR A 167 16.53 -5.66 -7.66
C THR A 167 16.38 -4.22 -8.14
N ALA A 168 15.55 -3.97 -9.15
CA ALA A 168 15.31 -2.63 -9.65
C ALA A 168 14.54 -1.76 -8.63
N ILE A 169 13.51 -2.32 -7.98
CA ILE A 169 12.80 -1.65 -6.88
C ILE A 169 13.77 -1.36 -5.72
N ASP A 170 14.61 -2.32 -5.33
CA ASP A 170 15.63 -2.12 -4.28
C ASP A 170 16.64 -1.03 -4.67
N GLY A 171 17.04 -0.96 -5.94
CA GLY A 171 17.87 0.11 -6.47
C GLY A 171 17.20 1.49 -6.41
N ALA A 172 15.91 1.56 -6.73
CA ALA A 172 15.10 2.77 -6.61
C ALA A 172 15.00 3.24 -5.15
N ILE A 173 14.77 2.32 -4.21
CA ILE A 173 14.79 2.59 -2.77
C ILE A 173 16.15 3.11 -2.33
N ALA A 174 17.24 2.49 -2.79
CA ALA A 174 18.60 2.80 -2.38
C ALA A 174 19.08 4.20 -2.82
N VAL A 175 18.36 4.90 -3.70
CA VAL A 175 18.66 6.30 -4.03
C VAL A 175 18.44 7.23 -2.84
N LEU A 176 17.53 6.89 -1.92
CA LEU A 176 17.48 7.59 -0.65
C LEU A 176 18.65 7.17 0.25
N PRO A 177 19.30 8.13 0.95
CA PRO A 177 20.45 7.83 1.80
C PRO A 177 20.13 6.78 2.86
N GLU A 178 21.08 5.86 3.10
CA GLU A 178 20.96 4.84 4.15
C GLU A 178 20.72 5.48 5.53
N THR A 179 21.30 6.65 5.79
CA THR A 179 21.09 7.40 7.04
C THR A 179 19.64 7.76 7.28
N GLN A 180 18.87 8.06 6.22
CA GLN A 180 17.44 8.37 6.28
C GLN A 180 16.61 7.09 6.30
N ARG A 181 16.90 6.13 5.41
CA ARG A 181 16.18 4.84 5.33
C ARG A 181 16.33 3.96 6.58
N SER A 182 17.30 4.25 7.44
CA SER A 182 17.51 3.57 8.71
C SER A 182 17.29 4.50 9.92
N GLU A 183 16.74 5.70 9.70
CA GLU A 183 16.35 6.62 10.77
C GLU A 183 15.00 6.16 11.37
N PRO A 184 14.91 5.95 12.70
CA PRO A 184 13.71 5.41 13.32
C PRO A 184 12.42 6.15 13.00
N LYS A 185 12.40 7.48 13.07
CA LYS A 185 11.18 8.26 12.83
C LYS A 185 10.71 8.13 11.38
N PHE A 186 11.60 8.28 10.41
CA PHE A 186 11.31 8.12 8.99
C PHE A 186 10.81 6.71 8.67
N VAL A 187 11.46 5.67 9.21
CA VAL A 187 11.02 4.28 9.02
C VAL A 187 9.64 4.03 9.62
N MET A 188 9.34 4.57 10.79
CA MET A 188 8.00 4.46 11.38
C MET A 188 6.94 5.17 10.53
N GLN A 189 7.26 6.31 9.90
CA GLN A 189 6.34 6.97 8.98
C GLN A 189 6.07 6.13 7.73
N VAL A 190 7.10 5.53 7.12
CA VAL A 190 6.94 4.63 5.96
C VAL A 190 6.10 3.41 6.36
N LEU A 191 6.43 2.80 7.50
CA LEU A 191 5.69 1.67 8.06
C LEU A 191 4.20 2.01 8.26
N ASN A 192 3.89 3.16 8.83
CA ASN A 192 2.50 3.60 9.02
C ASN A 192 1.75 3.72 7.68
N GLY A 193 2.39 4.27 6.64
CA GLY A 193 1.77 4.33 5.31
C GLY A 193 1.45 2.95 4.72
N LEU A 194 2.35 1.97 4.92
CA LEU A 194 2.11 0.58 4.50
C LEU A 194 0.99 -0.09 5.31
N LEU A 195 0.97 0.12 6.63
CA LEU A 195 -0.06 -0.46 7.49
C LEU A 195 -1.44 0.16 7.26
N ASP A 196 -1.52 1.48 7.02
CA ASP A 196 -2.77 2.15 6.64
C ASP A 196 -3.36 1.55 5.36
N THR A 197 -2.49 1.30 4.38
CA THR A 197 -2.88 0.64 3.11
C THR A 197 -3.31 -0.80 3.37
N ALA A 198 -2.50 -1.57 4.11
CA ALA A 198 -2.83 -2.94 4.49
C ALA A 198 -4.16 -3.06 5.26
N ASN A 199 -4.49 -2.07 6.09
CA ASN A 199 -5.78 -2.04 6.79
C ASN A 199 -6.96 -1.89 5.82
N SER A 200 -6.80 -1.04 4.81
CA SER A 200 -7.83 -0.79 3.79
C SER A 200 -8.06 -2.04 2.94
N GLU A 201 -6.98 -2.68 2.49
CA GLU A 201 -7.08 -3.93 1.72
C GLU A 201 -7.69 -5.08 2.54
N TYR A 202 -7.35 -5.20 3.83
CA TYR A 202 -7.94 -6.23 4.67
C TYR A 202 -9.43 -6.03 4.92
N ASP A 203 -9.87 -4.77 5.06
CA ASP A 203 -11.28 -4.42 5.19
C ASP A 203 -12.04 -4.76 3.89
N ALA A 204 -11.50 -4.35 2.75
CA ALA A 204 -12.05 -4.68 1.42
C ALA A 204 -12.11 -6.19 1.16
N ALA A 205 -11.15 -6.96 1.71
CA ALA A 205 -11.12 -8.40 1.58
C ALA A 205 -12.30 -9.13 2.27
N ILE A 206 -12.93 -8.51 3.27
CA ILE A 206 -13.85 -9.20 4.19
C ILE A 206 -15.27 -8.68 4.03
N ALA A 207 -16.20 -9.58 3.70
CA ALA A 207 -17.64 -9.31 3.77
C ALA A 207 -18.40 -10.51 4.33
N ASP A 208 -19.45 -10.22 5.11
CA ASP A 208 -20.28 -11.22 5.81
C ASP A 208 -19.47 -12.21 6.67
N GLY A 209 -18.39 -11.73 7.30
CA GLY A 209 -17.51 -12.54 8.14
C GLY A 209 -16.73 -13.61 7.37
N LYS A 210 -16.52 -13.42 6.06
CA LYS A 210 -15.75 -14.30 5.17
C LYS A 210 -14.75 -13.49 4.38
N VAL A 211 -13.64 -14.11 4.00
CA VAL A 211 -12.75 -13.53 2.99
C VAL A 211 -13.41 -13.72 1.62
N LYS A 212 -13.79 -12.63 0.97
CA LYS A 212 -14.46 -12.59 -0.33
C LYS A 212 -13.51 -12.19 -1.44
N GLU A 213 -12.67 -11.19 -1.19
CA GLU A 213 -11.66 -10.75 -2.14
C GLU A 213 -10.29 -11.26 -1.68
N ALA A 214 -9.86 -12.37 -2.28
CA ALA A 214 -8.59 -13.02 -1.95
C ALA A 214 -7.38 -12.14 -2.29
N ILE A 215 -7.48 -11.34 -3.36
CA ILE A 215 -6.44 -10.43 -3.84
C ILE A 215 -6.15 -9.37 -2.78
N GLU A 216 -7.17 -8.71 -2.23
CA GLU A 216 -6.95 -7.67 -1.21
C GLU A 216 -6.40 -8.25 0.11
N TYR A 217 -6.82 -9.45 0.49
CA TYR A 217 -6.21 -10.16 1.62
C TYR A 217 -4.70 -10.41 1.37
N GLN A 218 -4.33 -10.77 0.14
CA GLN A 218 -2.96 -11.07 -0.27
C GLN A 218 -2.10 -9.79 -0.34
N ASP A 219 -2.64 -8.70 -0.86
CA ASP A 219 -1.96 -7.39 -0.86
C ASP A 219 -1.69 -6.90 0.55
N SER A 220 -2.71 -6.93 1.41
CA SER A 220 -2.57 -6.61 2.83
C SER A 220 -1.45 -7.41 3.50
N ARG A 221 -1.39 -8.73 3.26
CA ARG A 221 -0.33 -9.61 3.76
C ARG A 221 1.05 -9.14 3.32
N GLY A 222 1.22 -8.85 2.03
CA GLY A 222 2.49 -8.39 1.47
C GLY A 222 2.98 -7.11 2.15
N PHE A 223 2.08 -6.14 2.32
CA PHE A 223 2.40 -4.85 2.96
C PHE A 223 2.78 -5.01 4.43
N VAL A 224 2.05 -5.83 5.21
CA VAL A 224 2.39 -6.12 6.61
C VAL A 224 3.74 -6.84 6.70
N THR A 225 4.03 -7.76 5.78
CA THR A 225 5.30 -8.50 5.76
C THR A 225 6.48 -7.54 5.55
N TYR A 226 6.38 -6.63 4.58
CA TYR A 226 7.42 -5.62 4.36
C TYR A 226 7.52 -4.60 5.51
N ALA A 227 6.40 -4.22 6.11
CA ALA A 227 6.38 -3.36 7.31
C ALA A 227 7.15 -4.00 8.48
N VAL A 228 7.03 -5.32 8.69
CA VAL A 228 7.82 -6.05 9.70
C VAL A 228 9.32 -6.03 9.37
N GLU A 229 9.72 -6.19 8.10
CA GLU A 229 11.13 -6.06 7.69
C GLU A 229 11.68 -4.66 7.99
N LEU A 230 10.93 -3.60 7.67
CA LEU A 230 11.29 -2.22 7.97
C LEU A 230 11.45 -2.00 9.48
N TYR A 231 10.49 -2.45 10.27
CA TYR A 231 10.56 -2.36 11.73
C TYR A 231 11.83 -3.03 12.29
N ASN A 232 12.16 -4.22 11.80
CA ASN A 232 13.34 -4.96 12.27
C ASN A 232 14.67 -4.21 12.01
N LYS A 233 14.75 -3.39 10.96
CA LYS A 233 15.94 -2.55 10.68
C LYS A 233 16.19 -1.50 11.74
N VAL A 234 15.13 -0.98 12.36
CA VAL A 234 15.22 0.09 13.38
C VAL A 234 14.99 -0.41 14.80
N PHE A 235 14.58 -1.67 14.98
CA PHE A 235 14.29 -2.30 16.28
C PHE A 235 15.32 -1.96 17.37
N ALA A 236 16.61 -2.10 17.07
CA ALA A 236 17.67 -1.88 18.05
C ALA A 236 17.87 -0.40 18.44
N LYS A 237 17.33 0.53 17.66
CA LYS A 237 17.44 1.98 17.85
C LYS A 237 16.26 2.57 18.64
N LEU A 238 15.20 1.79 18.84
CA LEU A 238 14.00 2.22 19.57
C LEU A 238 14.16 2.08 21.08
N LYS A 239 13.46 2.94 21.83
CA LYS A 239 13.37 2.81 23.30
C LYS A 239 12.72 1.46 23.67
N PRO A 240 13.17 0.78 24.74
CA PRO A 240 12.70 -0.56 25.10
C PRO A 240 11.18 -0.70 25.21
N GLU A 241 10.50 0.30 25.77
CA GLU A 241 9.05 0.34 25.97
C GLU A 241 8.29 0.45 24.65
N VAL A 242 8.72 1.34 23.75
CA VAL A 242 8.13 1.53 22.41
C VAL A 242 8.32 0.26 21.60
N ARG A 243 9.55 -0.26 21.59
CA ARG A 243 9.92 -1.50 20.90
C ARG A 243 9.11 -2.70 21.41
N SER A 244 8.94 -2.84 22.73
CA SER A 244 8.16 -3.95 23.30
C SER A 244 6.70 -3.91 22.80
N LYS A 245 6.09 -2.72 22.82
CA LYS A 245 4.71 -2.52 22.36
C LYS A 245 4.55 -2.84 20.88
N ILE A 246 5.39 -2.24 20.01
CA ILE A 246 5.31 -2.45 18.57
C ILE A 246 5.58 -3.91 18.20
N THR A 247 6.57 -4.55 18.84
CA THR A 247 6.86 -5.99 18.60
C THR A 247 5.67 -6.87 18.94
N ALA A 248 5.02 -6.62 20.08
CA ALA A 248 3.87 -7.40 20.51
C ALA A 248 2.69 -7.23 19.55
N ASP A 249 2.38 -5.99 19.17
CA ASP A 249 1.28 -5.70 18.24
C ASP A 249 1.57 -6.22 16.83
N LEU A 250 2.77 -6.04 16.27
CA LEU A 250 3.12 -6.56 14.94
C LEU A 250 3.06 -8.10 14.91
N LYS A 251 3.49 -8.76 15.98
CA LYS A 251 3.39 -10.21 16.11
C LYS A 251 1.94 -10.65 16.12
N ASP A 252 1.07 -9.97 16.88
CA ASP A 252 -0.36 -10.31 16.91
C ASP A 252 -1.03 -9.98 15.56
N LEU A 253 -0.72 -8.82 14.99
CA LEU A 253 -1.23 -8.36 13.68
C LEU A 253 -0.93 -9.39 12.60
N SER A 254 0.31 -9.87 12.51
CA SER A 254 0.74 -10.87 11.51
C SER A 254 -0.07 -12.16 11.57
N THR A 255 -0.70 -12.50 12.71
CA THR A 255 -1.56 -13.70 12.81
C THR A 255 -2.88 -13.58 12.04
N ALA A 256 -3.28 -12.37 11.62
CA ALA A 256 -4.45 -12.20 10.77
C ALA A 256 -4.26 -12.81 9.37
N TRP A 257 -2.99 -12.98 8.94
CA TRP A 257 -2.61 -13.62 7.69
C TRP A 257 -1.75 -14.87 7.96
N PRO A 258 -2.34 -16.02 8.29
CA PRO A 258 -1.57 -17.24 8.55
C PRO A 258 -0.85 -17.77 7.30
N ASP A 259 -1.43 -17.57 6.11
CA ASP A 259 -0.90 -18.04 4.82
C ASP A 259 -1.24 -17.03 3.70
N ALA A 260 -0.59 -17.14 2.54
CA ALA A 260 -0.92 -16.38 1.33
C ALA A 260 -2.29 -16.79 0.76
N LEU A 261 -2.68 -18.06 0.93
CA LEU A 261 -4.04 -18.48 0.62
C LEU A 261 -4.96 -18.14 1.80
N PRO A 262 -6.02 -17.32 1.58
CA PRO A 262 -6.87 -16.91 2.68
C PRO A 262 -7.66 -18.08 3.26
N PRO A 263 -7.89 -18.11 4.59
CA PRO A 263 -8.88 -19.00 5.18
C PRO A 263 -10.30 -18.53 4.78
N ALA A 264 -11.27 -19.45 4.79
CA ALA A 264 -12.66 -19.12 4.47
C ALA A 264 -13.28 -18.13 5.48
N VAL A 265 -12.85 -18.18 6.74
CA VAL A 265 -13.23 -17.28 7.83
C VAL A 265 -11.97 -16.55 8.28
N PRO A 266 -11.98 -15.21 8.35
CA PRO A 266 -10.79 -14.45 8.74
C PRO A 266 -10.40 -14.74 10.19
N VAL A 267 -9.10 -14.80 10.47
CA VAL A 267 -8.57 -15.09 11.81
C VAL A 267 -8.83 -13.92 12.77
N LYS A 268 -8.81 -12.69 12.26
CA LYS A 268 -9.17 -11.46 12.98
C LYS A 268 -10.25 -10.72 12.21
N THR A 269 -11.11 -9.99 12.90
CA THR A 269 -12.05 -9.09 12.22
C THR A 269 -11.32 -7.84 11.72
N PRO A 270 -11.87 -7.11 10.73
CA PRO A 270 -11.32 -5.82 10.30
C PRO A 270 -11.09 -4.86 11.47
N GLU A 271 -12.02 -4.77 12.42
CA GLU A 271 -11.89 -3.88 13.59
C GLU A 271 -10.72 -4.27 14.49
N ALA A 272 -10.45 -5.58 14.64
CA ALA A 272 -9.32 -6.07 15.42
C ALA A 272 -7.99 -5.74 14.72
N VAL A 273 -7.92 -5.86 13.39
CA VAL A 273 -6.77 -5.45 12.59
C VAL A 273 -6.54 -3.94 12.69
N THR A 274 -7.58 -3.14 12.50
CA THR A 274 -7.51 -1.67 12.66
C THR A 274 -7.02 -1.28 14.04
N LYS A 275 -7.53 -1.91 15.10
CA LYS A 275 -7.10 -1.62 16.48
C LYS A 275 -5.60 -1.88 16.69
N LEU A 276 -5.08 -2.97 16.13
CA LEU A 276 -3.65 -3.30 16.23
C LEU A 276 -2.80 -2.29 15.46
N ILE A 277 -3.19 -1.96 14.23
CA ILE A 277 -2.51 -0.97 13.39
C ILE A 277 -2.47 0.41 14.05
N LYS A 278 -3.60 0.89 14.58
CA LYS A 278 -3.65 2.16 15.33
C LYS A 278 -2.84 2.11 16.63
N GLY A 279 -2.71 0.94 17.25
CA GLY A 279 -1.80 0.72 18.38
C GLY A 279 -0.33 0.88 18.01
N ILE A 280 0.08 0.34 16.87
CA ILE A 280 1.45 0.45 16.33
C ILE A 280 1.76 1.89 15.95
N GLU A 281 0.86 2.57 15.23
CA GLU A 281 1.01 3.97 14.84
C GLU A 281 1.17 4.88 16.07
N ALA A 282 0.32 4.70 17.08
CA ALA A 282 0.38 5.50 18.30
C ALA A 282 1.72 5.31 19.05
N ALA A 283 2.24 4.08 19.11
CA ALA A 283 3.54 3.80 19.71
C ALA A 283 4.69 4.36 18.85
N GLY A 284 4.60 4.26 17.52
CA GLY A 284 5.56 4.79 16.57
C GLY A 284 5.69 6.32 16.61
N ASN A 285 4.61 7.03 16.92
CA ASN A 285 4.61 8.49 17.09
C ASN A 285 5.37 8.96 18.35
N ALA A 286 5.77 8.04 19.24
CA ALA A 286 6.57 8.34 20.43
C ALA A 286 8.08 8.13 20.23
N VAL A 287 8.51 7.78 19.01
CA VAL A 287 9.91 7.65 18.56
C VAL A 287 10.51 9.04 18.32
#